data_AF-A0A0T2ML45-F1
#
_entry.id   AF-A0A0T2ML45-F1
#
_cell.length_a   1.000
_cell.length_b   1.000
_cell.length_c   1.000
_cell.angle_alpha   90.00
_cell.angle_beta   90.00
_cell.angle_gamma   90.00
#
_symmetry.space_group_name_H-M   'P 1'
#
loop_
_entity.id
_entity.type
_entity.pdbx_description
1 polymer ?
#
loop_
_entity_poly.entity_id
_entity_poly.type
_entity_poly.pdbx_seq_one_letter_code
_entity_poly.pdbx_strand_id
1 'polypeptide(L)'
;MNALQKVLGGAALAVVLAAGLAAPAMAQKLDNKKNPPPVSTAVTGDIDFGDDSSQWSNDGECDDPRFEGTGSAAELVDADILKDATDCRAAFAAGTVALVGGSASTDAMSAASDIDFGDNSSQWSNDGECDDPRFEGTGSAAELVDADILKDANDCRAAFAAGTVTLKGGTTPADVTIASPIDAIDFGDDSSEWSNDGECDDPRFEGTGSAAETVDADLRKDATDCRAAYAAGTVTLKDAGTAMASTSAIDFGDNSSEWANDGECDDPRFQGTGSAAELVDADILKDAADCQAAYDAGTVSFVGDTAAAADIDYGDDTSQWSKDGECDDPRFSGTGVAGELLDADLGHDATDCRAAVDAGTATYNGENPATPVAAFDYGSDWSKWANDGECDDLRFMGEGTDKKLLTDDLYGDATDCRTLEAEGRVTIRKVYSPEYAAGAPYDSSHVDFGDNTSDYADDDRCDDPRFEGPGAASVLLESDEYHDSADCKAQYEAGTIILISEAGM
;
A
#
# COMPACT_ATOMS: atom_id res chain seq x y z
N MET A 1 42.57 7.94 -56.52
CA MET A 1 42.76 8.22 -57.96
C MET A 1 41.80 7.35 -58.75
N ASN A 2 41.12 7.94 -59.73
CA ASN A 2 40.12 7.40 -60.68
C ASN A 2 38.69 7.25 -60.11
N ALA A 3 37.79 8.24 -60.21
CA ALA A 3 37.11 8.84 -61.38
C ALA A 3 36.07 7.90 -62.03
N LEU A 4 34.76 8.08 -61.81
CA LEU A 4 33.80 8.95 -62.55
C LEU A 4 33.52 8.57 -64.01
N GLN A 5 32.31 8.04 -64.28
CA GLN A 5 31.53 8.09 -65.54
C GLN A 5 30.04 7.93 -65.11
N LYS A 6 29.15 8.95 -65.07
CA LYS A 6 28.49 9.80 -66.09
C LYS A 6 27.89 9.01 -67.27
N VAL A 7 26.56 8.82 -67.33
CA VAL A 7 25.44 9.71 -67.79
C VAL A 7 25.01 9.38 -69.22
N LEU A 8 23.70 9.18 -69.43
CA LEU A 8 22.85 9.46 -70.63
C LEU A 8 21.63 8.49 -70.59
N GLY A 9 20.37 8.86 -70.77
CA GLY A 9 19.73 10.13 -71.07
C GLY A 9 18.32 9.89 -71.65
N GLY A 10 17.40 10.84 -71.39
CA GLY A 10 16.14 11.11 -72.11
C GLY A 10 15.01 10.06 -72.04
N ALA A 11 13.74 10.37 -72.25
CA ALA A 11 12.93 11.60 -72.26
C ALA A 11 11.49 11.16 -72.64
N ALA A 12 10.49 11.65 -71.88
CA ALA A 12 9.11 11.93 -72.29
C ALA A 12 8.25 10.86 -73.00
N LEU A 13 7.13 10.46 -72.37
CA LEU A 13 5.79 10.79 -72.88
C LEU A 13 4.72 10.58 -71.81
N ALA A 14 3.97 11.64 -71.52
CA ALA A 14 2.79 11.63 -70.66
C ALA A 14 1.54 11.24 -71.48
N VAL A 15 0.71 10.33 -70.95
CA VAL A 15 -0.73 10.26 -71.25
C VAL A 15 -1.47 9.90 -69.96
N VAL A 16 -2.37 10.80 -69.60
CA VAL A 16 -3.36 10.71 -68.52
C VAL A 16 -4.60 10.01 -69.07
N LEU A 17 -5.19 9.03 -68.36
CA LEU A 17 -6.62 9.01 -67.94
C LEU A 17 -7.02 7.67 -67.28
N ALA A 18 -7.42 7.79 -66.01
CA ALA A 18 -8.57 7.18 -65.33
C ALA A 18 -8.83 5.66 -65.43
N ALA A 19 -8.69 4.97 -64.29
CA ALA A 19 -9.79 4.26 -63.63
C ALA A 19 -9.27 3.69 -62.30
N GLY A 20 -9.98 3.95 -61.20
CA GLY A 20 -9.63 3.47 -59.88
C GLY A 20 -9.68 1.95 -59.77
N LEU A 21 -8.84 1.41 -58.90
CA LEU A 21 -9.03 0.12 -58.24
C LEU A 21 -8.36 0.23 -56.87
N ALA A 22 -9.15 -0.10 -55.85
CA ALA A 22 -8.75 -0.24 -54.47
C ALA A 22 -7.54 -1.17 -54.35
N ALA A 23 -6.55 -0.75 -53.55
CA ALA A 23 -5.61 -1.67 -52.94
C ALA A 23 -6.14 -1.99 -51.54
N PRO A 24 -6.38 -3.26 -51.18
CA PRO A 24 -6.62 -3.63 -49.80
C PRO A 24 -5.28 -3.51 -49.05
N ALA A 25 -5.25 -2.69 -48.02
CA ALA A 25 -4.20 -2.79 -47.02
C ALA A 25 -4.38 -4.16 -46.35
N MET A 26 -3.36 -5.01 -46.45
CA MET A 26 -3.32 -6.28 -45.75
C MET A 26 -3.13 -5.97 -44.27
N ALA A 27 -4.24 -5.82 -43.54
CA ALA A 27 -4.24 -5.98 -42.09
C ALA A 27 -3.73 -7.39 -41.78
N GLN A 28 -2.54 -7.49 -41.20
CA GLN A 28 -2.08 -8.75 -40.63
C GLN A 28 -2.99 -9.07 -39.45
N LYS A 29 -3.86 -10.06 -39.67
CA LYS A 29 -4.57 -10.76 -38.62
C LYS A 29 -3.54 -11.31 -37.63
N LEU A 30 -3.46 -10.70 -36.44
CA LEU A 30 -2.71 -11.25 -35.32
C LEU A 30 -3.48 -12.47 -34.79
N ASP A 31 -2.92 -13.66 -34.99
CA ASP A 31 -3.40 -14.88 -34.36
C ASP A 31 -2.95 -14.88 -32.89
N ASN A 32 -3.80 -14.39 -31.98
CA ASN A 32 -3.56 -14.48 -30.53
C ASN A 32 -3.76 -15.92 -30.03
N LYS A 33 -2.66 -16.68 -29.98
CA LYS A 33 -2.59 -17.99 -29.31
C LYS A 33 -1.28 -18.20 -28.53
N LYS A 34 -0.73 -17.16 -27.90
CA LYS A 34 0.34 -17.28 -26.90
C LYS A 34 0.12 -16.26 -25.78
N ASN A 35 0.05 -16.73 -24.53
CA ASN A 35 -0.03 -15.90 -23.33
C ASN A 35 1.23 -15.00 -23.23
N PRO A 36 1.08 -13.68 -23.03
CA PRO A 36 2.14 -12.83 -22.51
C PRO A 36 2.34 -13.08 -20.99
N PRO A 37 3.51 -12.70 -20.41
CA PRO A 37 3.81 -12.90 -19.00
C PRO A 37 2.85 -12.11 -18.08
N PRO A 38 2.64 -12.54 -16.82
CA PRO A 38 1.82 -11.79 -15.88
C PRO A 38 2.58 -10.53 -15.47
N VAL A 39 2.15 -9.38 -15.98
CA VAL A 39 2.55 -8.08 -15.46
C VAL A 39 1.58 -7.75 -14.34
N SER A 40 2.14 -7.36 -13.19
CA SER A 40 1.42 -6.99 -11.98
C SER A 40 0.26 -6.05 -12.26
N THR A 41 -0.92 -6.49 -11.89
CA THR A 41 -2.19 -5.77 -11.95
C THR A 41 -2.20 -4.60 -10.98
N ALA A 42 -2.21 -3.37 -11.51
CA ALA A 42 -2.63 -2.18 -10.78
C ALA A 42 -3.86 -1.56 -11.49
N VAL A 43 -4.98 -1.52 -10.76
CA VAL A 43 -6.22 -0.77 -10.99
C VAL A 43 -6.89 -0.91 -12.37
N THR A 44 -7.62 -2.01 -12.59
CA THR A 44 -8.65 -2.07 -13.65
C THR A 44 -10.08 -2.17 -13.09
N GLY A 45 -10.31 -1.64 -11.89
CA GLY A 45 -11.62 -1.66 -11.25
C GLY A 45 -12.60 -0.58 -11.72
N ASP A 46 -12.12 0.63 -12.03
CA ASP A 46 -13.01 1.82 -12.02
C ASP A 46 -12.98 2.73 -13.27
N ILE A 47 -12.26 2.39 -14.34
CA ILE A 47 -12.27 3.22 -15.56
C ILE A 47 -13.44 2.81 -16.46
N ASP A 48 -14.42 3.70 -16.60
CA ASP A 48 -15.49 3.55 -17.59
C ASP A 48 -14.97 3.93 -18.99
N PHE A 49 -14.71 2.91 -19.80
CA PHE A 49 -14.30 3.05 -21.19
C PHE A 49 -15.48 3.25 -22.16
N GLY A 50 -16.73 3.06 -21.71
CA GLY A 50 -17.92 3.26 -22.54
C GLY A 50 -18.26 2.12 -23.52
N ASP A 51 -18.76 2.46 -24.70
CA ASP A 51 -19.12 1.55 -25.80
C ASP A 51 -18.38 1.87 -27.12
N ASP A 52 -18.70 1.17 -28.22
CA ASP A 52 -18.11 1.38 -29.56
C ASP A 52 -19.12 2.02 -30.52
N SER A 53 -19.78 3.10 -30.09
CA SER A 53 -20.86 3.73 -30.88
C SER A 53 -20.41 4.85 -31.83
N SER A 54 -19.14 5.28 -31.79
CA SER A 54 -18.62 6.29 -32.73
C SER A 54 -18.30 5.68 -34.10
N GLN A 55 -18.22 6.54 -35.13
CA GLN A 55 -17.78 6.12 -36.46
C GLN A 55 -16.27 5.81 -36.54
N TRP A 56 -15.52 6.20 -35.50
CA TRP A 56 -14.08 6.06 -35.39
C TRP A 56 -13.67 4.88 -34.50
N SER A 57 -14.62 4.30 -33.76
CA SER A 57 -14.37 3.10 -32.95
C SER A 57 -13.78 1.92 -33.73
N ASN A 58 -12.89 1.16 -33.08
CA ASN A 58 -12.22 -0.03 -33.63
C ASN A 58 -11.32 0.27 -34.86
N ASP A 59 -10.75 1.46 -34.97
CA ASP A 59 -9.81 1.83 -36.02
C ASP A 59 -8.32 1.68 -35.61
N GLY A 60 -8.07 1.39 -34.33
CA GLY A 60 -6.76 1.12 -33.75
C GLY A 60 -6.12 2.31 -33.04
N GLU A 61 -6.81 3.45 -32.95
CA GLU A 61 -6.44 4.61 -32.13
C GLU A 61 -7.53 4.86 -31.08
N CYS A 62 -7.19 5.49 -29.94
CA CYS A 62 -8.19 5.88 -28.94
C CYS A 62 -8.73 7.28 -29.26
N ASP A 63 -10.01 7.37 -29.65
CA ASP A 63 -10.68 8.63 -30.02
C ASP A 63 -11.32 9.37 -28.86
N ASP A 64 -11.35 8.76 -27.67
CA ASP A 64 -11.94 9.37 -26.48
C ASP A 64 -11.03 10.50 -25.96
N PRO A 65 -11.49 11.78 -25.98
CA PRO A 65 -10.68 12.93 -25.55
C PRO A 65 -10.26 12.88 -24.08
N ARG A 66 -10.86 11.99 -23.28
CA ARG A 66 -10.43 11.75 -21.90
C ARG A 66 -9.10 11.01 -21.84
N PHE A 67 -8.53 10.51 -22.94
CA PHE A 67 -7.26 9.79 -22.96
C PHE A 67 -6.22 10.49 -23.86
N GLU A 68 -4.99 10.62 -23.37
CA GLU A 68 -3.85 11.18 -24.10
C GLU A 68 -2.69 10.20 -24.17
N GLY A 69 -1.94 10.23 -25.27
CA GLY A 69 -0.71 9.46 -25.43
C GLY A 69 -0.44 9.07 -26.87
N THR A 70 0.56 8.23 -27.06
CA THR A 70 0.96 7.75 -28.40
C THR A 70 -0.08 6.83 -29.06
N GLY A 71 -1.03 6.30 -28.29
CA GLY A 71 -2.16 5.53 -28.81
C GLY A 71 -3.45 6.34 -28.99
N SER A 72 -3.46 7.65 -28.75
CA SER A 72 -4.63 8.52 -28.98
C SER A 72 -4.71 8.97 -30.44
N ALA A 73 -5.92 9.20 -30.91
CA ALA A 73 -6.16 9.73 -32.24
C ALA A 73 -5.56 11.14 -32.43
N ALA A 74 -5.21 11.47 -33.67
CA ALA A 74 -4.59 12.76 -34.00
C ALA A 74 -5.55 13.96 -33.85
N GLU A 75 -6.85 13.73 -34.00
CA GLU A 75 -7.91 14.72 -33.78
C GLU A 75 -8.94 14.16 -32.80
N LEU A 76 -9.05 14.77 -31.62
CA LEU A 76 -9.98 14.37 -30.56
C LEU A 76 -11.16 15.36 -30.51
N VAL A 77 -12.39 14.84 -30.39
CA VAL A 77 -13.60 15.67 -30.27
C VAL A 77 -14.52 15.14 -29.17
N ASP A 78 -15.15 16.04 -28.40
CA ASP A 78 -16.04 15.70 -27.27
C ASP A 78 -17.19 14.76 -27.65
N ALA A 79 -17.57 14.73 -28.93
CA ALA A 79 -18.60 13.83 -29.43
C ALA A 79 -18.24 12.34 -29.28
N ASP A 80 -16.95 12.00 -29.12
CA ASP A 80 -16.44 10.63 -29.08
C ASP A 80 -16.09 10.14 -27.66
N ILE A 81 -16.39 10.94 -26.63
CA ILE A 81 -16.30 10.53 -25.21
C ILE A 81 -17.14 9.27 -24.97
N LEU A 82 -16.51 8.23 -24.41
CA LEU A 82 -17.12 6.92 -24.08
C LEU A 82 -17.61 6.12 -25.29
N LYS A 83 -17.11 6.39 -26.49
CA LYS A 83 -17.63 5.77 -27.73
C LYS A 83 -16.62 4.97 -28.53
N ASP A 84 -15.43 4.78 -27.97
CA ASP A 84 -14.35 3.98 -28.54
C ASP A 84 -13.71 3.09 -27.46
N ALA A 85 -14.54 2.29 -26.81
CA ALA A 85 -14.15 1.52 -25.64
C ALA A 85 -13.11 0.46 -25.93
N THR A 86 -13.18 -0.19 -27.10
CA THR A 86 -12.29 -1.30 -27.45
C THR A 86 -10.85 -0.81 -27.65
N ASP A 87 -10.63 0.25 -28.41
CA ASP A 87 -9.28 0.75 -28.68
C ASP A 87 -8.71 1.53 -27.49
N CYS A 88 -9.51 2.35 -26.80
CA CYS A 88 -9.07 3.04 -25.58
C CYS A 88 -8.69 2.07 -24.45
N ARG A 89 -9.43 0.98 -24.27
CA ARG A 89 -9.05 -0.07 -23.29
C ARG A 89 -7.76 -0.77 -23.68
N ALA A 90 -7.61 -1.11 -24.95
CA ALA A 90 -6.40 -1.78 -25.44
C ALA A 90 -5.18 -0.88 -25.32
N ALA A 91 -5.30 0.39 -25.73
CA ALA A 91 -4.25 1.38 -25.65
C ALA A 91 -3.87 1.71 -24.19
N PHE A 92 -4.85 1.75 -23.28
CA PHE A 92 -4.62 1.96 -21.85
C PHE A 92 -3.94 0.75 -21.19
N ALA A 93 -4.39 -0.48 -21.49
CA ALA A 93 -3.76 -1.71 -21.02
C ALA A 93 -2.32 -1.87 -21.55
N ALA A 94 -2.05 -1.35 -22.75
CA ALA A 94 -0.71 -1.30 -23.33
C ALA A 94 0.15 -0.15 -22.77
N GLY A 95 -0.40 0.73 -21.93
CA GLY A 95 0.30 1.92 -21.40
C GLY A 95 0.61 2.98 -22.45
N THR A 96 -0.06 2.94 -23.60
CA THR A 96 0.18 3.87 -24.73
C THR A 96 -0.73 5.10 -24.70
N VAL A 97 -1.80 5.06 -23.90
CA VAL A 97 -2.61 6.21 -23.51
C VAL A 97 -2.84 6.22 -22.00
N ALA A 98 -3.00 7.40 -21.43
CA ALA A 98 -3.35 7.65 -20.04
C ALA A 98 -4.59 8.54 -19.99
N LEU A 99 -5.42 8.40 -18.96
CA LEU A 99 -6.57 9.30 -18.78
C LEU A 99 -6.04 10.72 -18.51
N VAL A 100 -6.46 11.70 -19.29
CA VAL A 100 -6.21 13.14 -19.09
C VAL A 100 -6.85 13.53 -17.76
N GLY A 101 -6.03 13.93 -16.79
CA GLY A 101 -6.44 14.14 -15.38
C GLY A 101 -6.29 12.90 -14.49
N GLY A 102 -5.89 11.74 -15.04
CA GLY A 102 -5.56 10.50 -14.33
C GLY A 102 -4.15 10.45 -13.70
N SER A 103 -3.54 11.61 -13.47
CA SER A 103 -2.40 11.77 -12.57
C SER A 103 -2.62 12.92 -11.58
N ALA A 104 -3.89 13.20 -11.25
CA ALA A 104 -4.24 13.88 -10.02
C ALA A 104 -4.40 12.83 -8.93
N SER A 105 -3.67 12.99 -7.82
CA SER A 105 -3.79 12.17 -6.62
C SER A 105 -5.26 11.91 -6.28
N THR A 106 -5.55 10.67 -5.90
CA THR A 106 -6.83 10.20 -5.33
C THR A 106 -7.33 11.04 -4.15
N ASP A 107 -6.49 11.94 -3.61
CA ASP A 107 -6.82 12.89 -2.56
C ASP A 107 -7.58 14.14 -3.04
N ALA A 108 -7.39 14.59 -4.29
CA ALA A 108 -8.08 15.78 -4.82
C ALA A 108 -9.54 15.48 -5.22
N MET A 109 -9.82 14.26 -5.70
CA MET A 109 -11.20 13.82 -5.95
C MET A 109 -12.00 13.62 -4.65
N SER A 110 -11.33 13.23 -3.56
CA SER A 110 -11.97 13.07 -2.25
C SER A 110 -12.34 14.43 -1.63
N ALA A 111 -11.52 15.47 -1.82
CA ALA A 111 -11.85 16.84 -1.40
C ALA A 111 -12.92 17.51 -2.29
N ALA A 112 -12.98 17.20 -3.59
CA ALA A 112 -13.97 17.76 -4.51
C ALA A 112 -15.39 17.22 -4.30
N SER A 113 -15.55 16.05 -3.68
CA SER A 113 -16.86 15.49 -3.30
C SER A 113 -17.55 16.24 -2.16
N ASP A 114 -16.78 16.92 -1.30
CA ASP A 114 -17.29 17.61 -0.11
C ASP A 114 -17.54 19.11 -0.33
N ILE A 115 -17.09 19.67 -1.45
CA ILE A 115 -17.27 21.08 -1.78
C ILE A 115 -18.60 21.29 -2.51
N ASP A 116 -19.49 22.08 -1.92
CA ASP A 116 -20.69 22.56 -2.59
C ASP A 116 -20.31 23.66 -3.60
N PHE A 117 -20.25 23.29 -4.88
CA PHE A 117 -20.02 24.19 -6.01
C PHE A 117 -21.29 24.93 -6.46
N GLY A 118 -22.48 24.52 -6.02
CA GLY A 118 -23.75 25.19 -6.35
C GLY A 118 -24.32 24.86 -7.73
N ASP A 119 -24.93 25.87 -8.38
CA ASP A 119 -25.56 25.81 -9.71
C ASP A 119 -24.89 26.75 -10.73
N ASN A 120 -25.47 26.87 -11.94
CA ASN A 120 -25.00 27.78 -13.01
C ASN A 120 -26.03 28.89 -13.28
N SER A 121 -26.59 29.50 -12.24
CA SER A 121 -27.67 30.47 -12.37
C SER A 121 -27.23 31.91 -12.64
N SER A 122 -25.92 32.22 -12.57
CA SER A 122 -25.39 33.54 -12.87
C SER A 122 -25.24 33.80 -14.37
N GLN A 123 -25.27 35.08 -14.77
CA GLN A 123 -24.99 35.50 -16.14
C GLN A 123 -23.52 35.29 -16.56
N TRP A 124 -22.64 35.08 -15.57
CA TRP A 124 -21.22 34.86 -15.76
C TRP A 124 -20.83 33.37 -15.75
N SER A 125 -21.78 32.47 -15.41
CA SER A 125 -21.50 31.04 -15.42
C SER A 125 -21.13 30.48 -16.80
N ASN A 126 -20.18 29.52 -16.84
CA ASN A 126 -19.69 28.86 -18.06
C ASN A 126 -18.95 29.81 -19.04
N ASP A 127 -18.27 30.82 -18.53
CA ASP A 127 -17.44 31.73 -19.34
C ASP A 127 -15.94 31.36 -19.31
N GLY A 128 -15.58 30.33 -18.52
CA GLY A 128 -14.24 29.77 -18.42
C GLY A 128 -13.42 30.31 -17.25
N GLU A 129 -13.99 31.16 -16.40
CA GLU A 129 -13.42 31.64 -15.14
C GLU A 129 -14.33 31.25 -13.97
N CYS A 130 -13.79 31.06 -12.76
CA CYS A 130 -14.60 30.81 -11.56
C CYS A 130 -15.03 32.14 -10.91
N ASP A 131 -16.32 32.46 -10.99
CA ASP A 131 -16.89 33.71 -10.46
C ASP A 131 -17.29 33.65 -8.99
N ASP A 132 -17.27 32.47 -8.38
CA ASP A 132 -17.65 32.30 -6.98
C ASP A 132 -16.60 32.93 -6.05
N PRO A 133 -16.95 33.99 -5.28
CA PRO A 133 -16.01 34.69 -4.42
C PRO A 133 -15.41 33.84 -3.31
N ARG A 134 -15.97 32.65 -3.02
CA ARG A 134 -15.40 31.68 -2.09
C ARG A 134 -14.15 31.03 -2.64
N PHE A 135 -13.84 31.13 -3.93
CA PHE A 135 -12.61 30.61 -4.52
C PHE A 135 -11.60 31.73 -4.83
N GLU A 136 -10.32 31.38 -4.80
CA GLU A 136 -9.20 32.23 -5.23
C GLU A 136 -8.19 31.46 -6.05
N GLY A 137 -7.52 32.13 -6.98
CA GLY A 137 -6.44 31.54 -7.75
C GLY A 137 -6.37 32.14 -9.15
N THR A 138 -5.52 31.55 -10.00
CA THR A 138 -5.36 31.99 -11.39
C THR A 138 -6.55 31.66 -12.29
N GLY A 139 -7.41 30.73 -11.86
CA GLY A 139 -8.68 30.42 -12.54
C GLY A 139 -9.88 31.20 -12.02
N SER A 140 -9.72 32.13 -11.07
CA SER A 140 -10.82 32.97 -10.57
C SER A 140 -11.03 34.19 -11.45
N ALA A 141 -12.27 34.64 -11.57
CA ALA A 141 -12.60 35.86 -12.29
C ALA A 141 -11.92 37.10 -11.69
N ALA A 142 -11.62 38.07 -12.54
CA ALA A 142 -10.90 39.29 -12.13
C ALA A 142 -11.73 40.20 -11.20
N GLU A 143 -13.06 40.15 -11.30
CA GLU A 143 -14.00 40.86 -10.43
C GLU A 143 -14.98 39.88 -9.79
N LEU A 144 -14.82 39.63 -8.49
CA LEU A 144 -15.68 38.73 -7.72
C LEU A 144 -16.74 39.54 -6.95
N VAL A 145 -18.00 39.09 -6.97
CA VAL A 145 -19.09 39.72 -6.20
C VAL A 145 -19.93 38.67 -5.45
N ASP A 146 -20.34 38.99 -4.23
CA ASP A 146 -21.11 38.07 -3.35
C ASP A 146 -22.40 37.52 -4.00
N ALA A 147 -22.92 38.20 -5.02
CA ALA A 147 -24.08 37.74 -5.77
C ALA A 147 -23.83 36.43 -6.53
N ASP A 148 -22.58 36.05 -6.80
CA ASP A 148 -22.18 34.90 -7.61
C ASP A 148 -21.74 33.68 -6.79
N ILE A 149 -21.86 33.75 -5.45
CA ILE A 149 -21.67 32.60 -4.56
C ILE A 149 -22.60 31.46 -4.98
N LEU A 150 -22.05 30.27 -5.23
CA LEU A 150 -22.74 29.04 -5.63
C LEU A 150 -23.45 29.12 -6.99
N LYS A 151 -23.04 30.00 -7.90
CA LYS A 151 -23.75 30.23 -9.17
C LYS A 151 -22.95 30.01 -10.43
N ASP A 152 -21.75 29.48 -10.27
CA ASP A 152 -20.83 29.16 -11.34
C ASP A 152 -20.14 27.79 -11.11
N ALA A 153 -20.98 26.78 -10.89
CA ALA A 153 -20.53 25.47 -10.44
C ALA A 153 -19.61 24.74 -11.43
N ASN A 154 -19.83 24.91 -12.74
CA ASN A 154 -19.05 24.19 -13.75
C ASN A 154 -17.62 24.70 -13.83
N ASP A 155 -17.43 26.02 -13.95
CA ASP A 155 -16.10 26.60 -14.10
C ASP A 155 -15.33 26.54 -12.79
N CYS A 156 -15.98 26.76 -11.64
CA CYS A 156 -15.34 26.58 -10.33
C CYS A 156 -14.93 25.14 -10.04
N ARG A 157 -15.74 24.14 -10.43
CA ARG A 157 -15.36 22.72 -10.31
C ARG A 157 -14.18 22.37 -11.22
N ALA A 158 -14.23 22.82 -12.47
CA ALA A 158 -13.17 22.57 -13.44
C ALA A 158 -11.86 23.24 -13.00
N ALA A 159 -11.92 24.50 -12.57
CA ALA A 159 -10.78 25.25 -12.09
C ALA A 159 -10.20 24.66 -10.80
N PHE A 160 -11.04 24.15 -9.88
CA PHE A 160 -10.62 23.48 -8.65
C PHE A 160 -9.96 22.13 -8.94
N ALA A 161 -10.56 21.32 -9.83
CA ALA A 161 -9.99 20.05 -10.27
C ALA A 161 -8.64 20.23 -11.01
N ALA A 162 -8.51 21.33 -11.76
CA ALA A 162 -7.26 21.73 -12.40
C ALA A 162 -6.23 22.33 -11.42
N GLY A 163 -6.59 22.51 -10.14
CA GLY A 163 -5.74 23.15 -9.13
C GLY A 163 -5.46 24.64 -9.39
N THR A 164 -6.24 25.28 -10.26
CA THR A 164 -6.08 26.70 -10.64
C THR A 164 -6.86 27.65 -9.75
N VAL A 165 -7.82 27.13 -8.97
CA VAL A 165 -8.45 27.85 -7.86
C VAL A 165 -8.51 26.96 -6.62
N THR A 166 -8.52 27.60 -5.46
CA THR A 166 -8.68 27.00 -4.13
C THR A 166 -9.82 27.68 -3.40
N LEU A 167 -10.51 26.94 -2.52
CA LEU A 167 -11.50 27.54 -1.64
C LEU A 167 -10.77 28.44 -0.63
N LYS A 168 -11.18 29.71 -0.51
CA LYS A 168 -10.67 30.64 0.50
C LYS A 168 -10.93 30.07 1.89
N GLY A 169 -9.86 29.75 2.61
CA GLY A 169 -9.93 29.05 3.90
C GLY A 169 -9.86 27.52 3.82
N GLY A 170 -9.69 26.94 2.62
CA GLY A 170 -9.32 25.54 2.38
C GLY A 170 -7.87 25.42 1.88
N THR A 171 -7.21 24.30 2.18
CA THR A 171 -5.79 24.07 1.93
C THR A 171 -5.49 23.57 0.50
N THR A 172 -4.34 23.98 -0.07
CA THR A 172 -3.83 23.53 -1.38
C THR A 172 -3.19 22.12 -1.32
N PRO A 173 -3.27 21.30 -2.40
CA PRO A 173 -2.58 20.00 -2.48
C PRO A 173 -1.05 20.05 -2.40
N ALA A 174 -0.43 21.22 -2.60
CA ALA A 174 1.01 21.41 -2.52
C ALA A 174 1.54 21.62 -1.09
N ASP A 175 0.66 21.63 -0.09
CA ASP A 175 1.02 21.85 1.32
C ASP A 175 0.67 20.66 2.23
N VAL A 176 0.35 19.50 1.65
CA VAL A 176 0.07 18.27 2.41
C VAL A 176 1.37 17.48 2.58
N THR A 177 2.25 17.99 3.44
CA THR A 177 3.10 17.14 4.28
C THR A 177 2.84 17.49 5.73
N ILE A 178 2.13 16.57 6.40
CA ILE A 178 1.89 16.51 7.85
C ILE A 178 1.10 17.72 8.41
N ALA A 179 -0.20 17.76 8.18
CA ALA A 179 -1.10 18.47 9.09
C ALA A 179 -2.27 17.55 9.44
N SER A 180 -2.19 16.89 10.59
CA SER A 180 -3.42 16.57 11.31
C SER A 180 -4.21 17.88 11.43
N PRO A 181 -5.52 17.91 11.12
CA PRO A 181 -6.29 19.14 11.12
C PRO A 181 -6.07 19.84 12.46
N ILE A 182 -5.61 21.10 12.43
CA ILE A 182 -5.33 21.89 13.63
C ILE A 182 -6.56 22.00 14.54
N ASP A 183 -7.76 21.80 13.98
CA ASP A 183 -9.03 21.76 14.70
C ASP A 183 -9.27 20.44 15.45
N ALA A 184 -8.57 19.36 15.11
CA ALA A 184 -8.63 18.07 15.80
C ALA A 184 -7.64 17.96 16.98
N ILE A 185 -6.73 18.93 17.10
CA ILE A 185 -5.77 18.96 18.20
C ILE A 185 -6.33 19.85 19.31
N ASP A 186 -6.62 19.23 20.46
CA ASP A 186 -6.91 19.99 21.68
C ASP A 186 -5.62 20.59 22.24
N PHE A 187 -5.40 21.86 21.94
CA PHE A 187 -4.29 22.66 22.47
C PHE A 187 -4.51 23.09 23.94
N GLY A 188 -5.74 22.99 24.47
CA GLY A 188 -6.09 23.36 25.84
C GLY A 188 -6.29 24.86 26.08
N ASP A 189 -5.78 25.36 27.21
CA ASP A 189 -5.86 26.77 27.65
C ASP A 189 -4.48 27.42 27.86
N ASP A 190 -4.45 28.66 28.34
CA ASP A 190 -3.21 29.42 28.64
C ASP A 190 -3.04 29.61 30.17
N SER A 191 -3.17 28.52 30.93
CA SER A 191 -3.17 28.59 32.41
C SER A 191 -1.80 28.40 33.07
N SER A 192 -0.74 28.06 32.33
CA SER A 192 0.62 27.91 32.89
C SER A 192 1.32 29.26 33.09
N GLU A 193 2.37 29.29 33.92
CA GLU A 193 3.25 30.47 34.08
C GLU A 193 4.07 30.76 32.81
N TRP A 194 4.23 29.75 31.97
CA TRP A 194 5.03 29.80 30.74
C TRP A 194 4.20 30.08 29.48
N SER A 195 2.87 30.05 29.58
CA SER A 195 1.99 30.39 28.46
C SER A 195 2.24 31.79 27.85
N ASN A 196 2.14 31.89 26.53
CA ASN A 196 2.32 33.15 25.77
C ASN A 196 3.75 33.73 25.85
N ASP A 197 4.78 32.91 26.05
CA ASP A 197 6.18 33.34 26.05
C ASP A 197 6.89 33.22 24.69
N GLY A 198 6.21 32.61 23.71
CA GLY A 198 6.66 32.42 22.34
C GLY A 198 7.28 31.05 22.05
N GLU A 199 7.29 30.13 23.01
CA GLU A 199 7.67 28.72 22.86
C GLU A 199 6.47 27.82 23.22
N CYS A 200 6.41 26.60 22.70
CA CYS A 200 5.37 25.63 23.07
C CYS A 200 5.85 24.77 24.26
N ASP A 201 5.25 24.97 25.43
CA ASP A 201 5.60 24.28 26.68
C ASP A 201 4.89 22.94 26.88
N ASP A 202 3.94 22.61 26.01
CA ASP A 202 3.17 21.38 26.14
C ASP A 202 4.05 20.15 25.80
N PRO A 203 4.26 19.22 26.75
CA PRO A 203 5.14 18.07 26.56
C PRO A 203 4.67 17.08 25.48
N ARG A 204 3.44 17.20 24.96
CA ARG A 204 2.97 16.41 23.79
C ARG A 204 3.60 16.85 22.48
N PHE A 205 4.17 18.04 22.42
CA PHE A 205 4.77 18.60 21.21
C PHE A 205 6.30 18.51 21.26
N GLU A 206 6.91 18.37 20.08
CA GLU A 206 8.36 18.44 19.89
C GLU A 206 8.70 19.26 18.65
N GLY A 207 9.89 19.86 18.63
CA GLY A 207 10.39 20.59 17.46
C GLY A 207 11.07 21.89 17.84
N THR A 208 11.48 22.66 16.82
CA THR A 208 12.20 23.93 17.00
C THR A 208 11.39 25.03 17.67
N GLY A 209 10.06 24.92 17.69
CA GLY A 209 9.17 25.84 18.39
C GLY A 209 8.74 25.36 19.78
N SER A 210 9.26 24.23 20.27
CA SER A 210 8.97 23.72 21.62
C SER A 210 10.00 24.23 22.62
N ALA A 211 9.57 24.43 23.86
CA ALA A 211 10.45 24.83 24.95
C ALA A 211 11.57 23.80 25.17
N ALA A 212 12.74 24.28 25.59
CA ALA A 212 13.90 23.42 25.78
C ALA A 212 13.73 22.39 26.92
N GLU A 213 12.89 22.71 27.91
CA GLU A 213 12.52 21.82 29.01
C GLU A 213 10.99 21.86 29.20
N THR A 214 10.29 20.81 28.78
CA THR A 214 8.84 20.66 29.01
C THR A 214 8.59 19.81 30.26
N VAL A 215 7.57 20.14 31.06
CA VAL A 215 7.15 19.33 32.23
C VAL A 215 5.66 18.98 32.16
N ASP A 216 5.27 17.84 32.74
CA ASP A 216 3.87 17.35 32.72
C ASP A 216 2.86 18.34 33.31
N ALA A 217 3.32 19.26 34.17
CA ALA A 217 2.47 20.29 34.75
C ALA A 217 1.90 21.26 33.71
N ASP A 218 2.55 21.39 32.55
CA ASP A 218 2.21 22.35 31.47
C ASP A 218 1.43 21.69 30.32
N LEU A 219 1.04 20.42 30.49
CA LEU A 219 0.18 19.68 29.57
C LEU A 219 -1.14 20.42 29.29
N ARG A 220 -1.37 20.81 28.03
CA ARG A 220 -2.52 21.58 27.52
C ARG A 220 -2.71 22.96 28.15
N LYS A 221 -1.64 23.61 28.61
CA LYS A 221 -1.73 24.91 29.33
C LYS A 221 -1.00 26.06 28.65
N ASP A 222 -0.58 25.84 27.41
CA ASP A 222 0.06 26.83 26.57
C ASP A 222 -0.52 26.76 25.14
N ALA A 223 -1.84 26.95 25.07
CA ALA A 223 -2.59 26.71 23.84
C ALA A 223 -2.24 27.70 22.73
N THR A 224 -2.01 28.97 23.07
CA THR A 224 -1.75 30.02 22.08
C THR A 224 -0.43 29.78 21.34
N ASP A 225 0.66 29.49 22.05
CA ASP A 225 1.98 29.30 21.43
C ASP A 225 2.10 27.92 20.78
N CYS A 226 1.58 26.85 21.40
CA CYS A 226 1.55 25.53 20.78
C CYS A 226 0.71 25.49 19.49
N ARG A 227 -0.42 26.19 19.44
CA ARG A 227 -1.21 26.33 18.20
C ARG A 227 -0.45 27.09 17.13
N ALA A 228 0.20 28.19 17.51
CA ALA A 228 0.97 29.01 16.57
C ALA A 228 2.19 28.25 16.03
N ALA A 229 2.91 27.53 16.89
CA ALA A 229 4.07 26.73 16.53
C ALA A 229 3.66 25.53 15.66
N TYR A 230 2.53 24.88 15.95
CA TYR A 230 2.01 23.78 15.13
C TYR A 230 1.53 24.28 13.77
N ALA A 231 0.80 25.41 13.71
CA ALA A 231 0.39 26.05 12.47
C ALA A 231 1.58 26.51 11.60
N ALA A 232 2.68 26.89 12.24
CA ALA A 232 3.93 27.25 11.58
C ALA A 232 4.79 26.03 11.18
N GLY A 233 4.38 24.82 11.55
CA GLY A 233 5.15 23.58 11.34
C GLY A 233 6.46 23.52 12.12
N THR A 234 6.63 24.35 13.16
CA THR A 234 7.85 24.36 14.00
C THR A 234 7.78 23.38 15.15
N VAL A 235 6.60 22.82 15.44
CA VAL A 235 6.40 21.68 16.34
C VAL A 235 5.46 20.63 15.73
N THR A 236 5.63 19.37 16.15
CA THR A 236 4.82 18.19 15.81
C THR A 236 4.34 17.50 17.08
N LEU A 237 3.18 16.82 17.05
CA LEU A 237 2.78 15.94 18.15
C LEU A 237 3.65 14.68 18.17
N LYS A 238 4.15 14.31 19.36
CA LYS A 238 5.03 13.13 19.56
C LYS A 238 4.34 11.79 19.22
N ASP A 239 3.00 11.73 19.27
CA ASP A 239 2.21 10.51 19.04
C ASP A 239 1.32 10.58 17.79
N ALA A 240 1.84 10.98 16.63
CA ALA A 240 1.13 10.90 15.35
C ALA A 240 1.01 9.44 14.79
N GLY A 241 0.92 8.45 15.67
CA GLY A 241 1.03 7.01 15.37
C GLY A 241 -0.11 6.14 15.89
N THR A 242 -1.28 6.70 16.21
CA THR A 242 -2.52 5.95 16.44
C THR A 242 -3.67 6.67 15.75
N ALA A 243 -4.27 6.00 14.77
CA ALA A 243 -5.40 6.52 14.03
C ALA A 243 -6.57 6.79 14.98
N MET A 244 -6.96 8.06 15.11
CA MET A 244 -8.28 8.43 15.61
C MET A 244 -9.31 7.84 14.66
N ALA A 245 -9.99 6.77 15.08
CA ALA A 245 -11.15 6.27 14.37
C ALA A 245 -12.17 7.41 14.22
N SER A 246 -12.64 7.64 12.99
CA SER A 246 -13.68 8.63 12.73
C SER A 246 -14.91 8.34 13.61
N THR A 247 -15.48 9.37 14.23
CA THR A 247 -16.63 9.25 15.16
C THR A 247 -17.86 8.59 14.53
N SER A 248 -17.94 8.58 13.20
CA SER A 248 -18.97 7.91 12.40
C SER A 248 -18.83 6.38 12.36
N ALA A 249 -17.73 5.82 12.87
CA ALA A 249 -17.44 4.40 12.89
C ALA A 249 -17.61 3.74 14.27
N ILE A 250 -17.79 4.52 15.34
CA ILE A 250 -17.92 4.00 16.70
C ILE A 250 -19.40 3.70 16.99
N ASP A 251 -19.70 2.44 17.27
CA ASP A 251 -21.02 2.05 17.77
C ASP A 251 -21.10 2.31 19.27
N PHE A 252 -21.79 3.39 19.65
CA PHE A 252 -22.05 3.76 21.04
C PHE A 252 -23.17 2.91 21.68
N GLY A 253 -23.98 2.21 20.88
CA GLY A 253 -25.06 1.34 21.37
C GLY A 253 -26.37 2.04 21.74
N ASP A 254 -27.02 1.60 22.82
CA ASP A 254 -28.27 2.14 23.38
C ASP A 254 -28.13 2.58 24.85
N ASN A 255 -29.24 2.92 25.51
CA ASN A 255 -29.28 3.37 26.92
C ASN A 255 -30.01 2.35 27.81
N SER A 256 -29.73 1.06 27.66
CA SER A 256 -30.52 -0.01 28.29
C SER A 256 -30.06 -0.47 29.68
N SER A 257 -28.90 0.00 30.19
CA SER A 257 -28.41 -0.35 31.53
C SER A 257 -29.11 0.45 32.65
N GLU A 258 -28.87 0.07 33.91
CA GLU A 258 -29.36 0.86 35.05
C GLU A 258 -28.53 2.12 35.34
N TRP A 259 -27.32 2.17 34.77
CA TRP A 259 -26.35 3.23 34.93
C TRP A 259 -26.41 4.26 33.78
N ALA A 260 -27.07 3.92 32.67
CA ALA A 260 -27.21 4.84 31.54
C ALA A 260 -27.82 6.21 31.90
N ASN A 261 -27.27 7.29 31.35
CA ASN A 261 -27.69 8.69 31.55
C ASN A 261 -27.45 9.23 32.97
N ASP A 262 -26.44 8.74 33.67
CA ASP A 262 -26.03 9.23 34.99
C ASP A 262 -24.91 10.29 34.94
N GLY A 263 -24.34 10.52 33.76
CA GLY A 263 -23.34 11.54 33.47
C GLY A 263 -21.89 11.03 33.47
N GLU A 264 -21.68 9.72 33.63
CA GLU A 264 -20.40 9.03 33.43
C GLU A 264 -20.56 8.02 32.28
N CYS A 265 -19.48 7.70 31.57
CA CYS A 265 -19.52 6.64 30.55
C CYS A 265 -19.26 5.28 31.18
N ASP A 266 -20.26 4.42 31.20
CA ASP A 266 -20.19 3.07 31.81
C ASP A 266 -19.67 1.98 30.86
N ASP A 267 -19.50 2.30 29.57
CA ASP A 267 -19.06 1.33 28.57
C ASP A 267 -17.54 1.08 28.70
N PRO A 268 -17.09 -0.14 29.04
CA PRO A 268 -15.68 -0.47 29.21
C PRO A 268 -14.78 -0.24 27.98
N ARG A 269 -15.37 -0.07 26.79
CA ARG A 269 -14.64 0.25 25.55
C ARG A 269 -14.16 1.71 25.52
N PHE A 270 -14.53 2.52 26.51
CA PHE A 270 -14.14 3.91 26.65
C PHE A 270 -13.38 4.14 27.96
N GLN A 271 -12.23 4.82 27.87
CA GLN A 271 -11.40 5.13 29.03
C GLN A 271 -11.09 6.62 29.13
N GLY A 272 -11.16 7.17 30.34
CA GLY A 272 -10.70 8.52 30.63
C GLY A 272 -11.35 9.11 31.88
N THR A 273 -11.21 10.41 32.08
CA THR A 273 -11.79 11.12 33.23
C THR A 273 -13.31 11.21 33.19
N GLY A 274 -13.92 10.94 32.04
CA GLY A 274 -15.38 10.83 31.89
C GLY A 274 -15.92 9.40 32.02
N SER A 275 -15.08 8.39 32.28
CA SER A 275 -15.53 7.01 32.51
C SER A 275 -16.01 6.83 33.94
N ALA A 276 -16.96 5.91 34.14
CA ALA A 276 -17.39 5.51 35.46
C ALA A 276 -16.24 4.92 36.29
N ALA A 277 -16.35 5.04 37.61
CA ALA A 277 -15.31 4.54 38.53
C ALA A 277 -15.23 3.00 38.57
N GLU A 278 -16.35 2.31 38.29
CA GLU A 278 -16.43 0.86 38.16
C GLU A 278 -17.04 0.54 36.78
N LEU A 279 -16.25 -0.10 35.92
CA LEU A 279 -16.68 -0.52 34.58
C LEU A 279 -16.94 -2.03 34.60
N VAL A 280 -18.03 -2.49 33.99
CA VAL A 280 -18.36 -3.92 33.88
C VAL A 280 -18.82 -4.27 32.46
N ASP A 281 -18.44 -5.46 31.98
CA ASP A 281 -18.79 -5.94 30.63
C ASP A 281 -20.30 -5.97 30.36
N ALA A 282 -21.11 -6.05 31.42
CA ALA A 282 -22.55 -6.02 31.31
C ALA A 282 -23.07 -4.70 30.72
N ASP A 283 -22.29 -3.61 30.73
CA ASP A 283 -22.68 -2.27 30.30
C ASP A 283 -22.11 -1.86 28.94
N ILE A 284 -21.40 -2.76 28.25
CA ILE A 284 -20.97 -2.60 26.85
C ILE A 284 -22.19 -2.27 25.98
N LEU A 285 -22.11 -1.19 25.20
CA LEU A 285 -23.15 -0.68 24.28
C LEU A 285 -24.45 -0.27 24.97
N LYS A 286 -24.46 0.00 26.28
CA LYS A 286 -25.70 0.27 27.03
C LYS A 286 -25.79 1.64 27.68
N ASP A 287 -24.78 2.48 27.44
CA ASP A 287 -24.73 3.85 27.92
C ASP A 287 -24.30 4.83 26.81
N ALA A 288 -24.98 4.73 25.67
CA ALA A 288 -24.61 5.46 24.46
C ALA A 288 -24.58 6.98 24.63
N ALA A 289 -25.54 7.54 25.38
CA ALA A 289 -25.66 8.99 25.49
C ALA A 289 -24.51 9.62 26.26
N ASP A 290 -24.09 9.03 27.39
CA ASP A 290 -23.00 9.58 28.20
C ASP A 290 -21.64 9.25 27.59
N CYS A 291 -21.46 8.05 27.03
CA CYS A 291 -20.24 7.70 26.30
C CYS A 291 -20.01 8.54 25.05
N GLN A 292 -21.06 8.85 24.28
CA GLN A 292 -20.96 9.78 23.16
C GLN A 292 -20.62 11.19 23.65
N ALA A 293 -21.29 11.69 24.69
CA ALA A 293 -21.03 13.02 25.22
C ALA A 293 -19.61 13.16 25.79
N ALA A 294 -19.13 12.15 26.51
CA ALA A 294 -17.79 12.11 27.06
C ALA A 294 -16.72 11.97 25.97
N TYR A 295 -17.00 11.19 24.92
CA TYR A 295 -16.11 11.04 23.77
C TYR A 295 -16.03 12.33 22.95
N ASP A 296 -17.16 12.98 22.67
CA ASP A 296 -17.24 14.28 21.99
C ASP A 296 -16.56 15.39 22.81
N ALA A 297 -16.61 15.29 24.15
CA ALA A 297 -15.91 16.19 25.06
C ALA A 297 -14.41 15.86 25.21
N GLY A 298 -13.94 14.77 24.61
CA GLY A 298 -12.56 14.28 24.74
C GLY A 298 -12.18 13.87 26.16
N THR A 299 -13.16 13.65 27.05
CA THR A 299 -12.94 13.20 28.43
C THR A 299 -12.82 11.68 28.53
N VAL A 300 -13.26 10.95 27.50
CA VAL A 300 -12.95 9.53 27.29
C VAL A 300 -12.41 9.31 25.87
N SER A 301 -11.58 8.30 25.71
CA SER A 301 -11.07 7.82 24.42
C SER A 301 -11.64 6.43 24.18
N PHE A 302 -12.08 6.17 22.95
CA PHE A 302 -12.43 4.83 22.50
C PHE A 302 -11.15 4.01 22.36
N VAL A 303 -10.97 3.00 23.20
CA VAL A 303 -9.78 2.13 23.19
C VAL A 303 -9.93 0.95 22.24
N GLY A 304 -10.86 1.07 21.28
CA GLY A 304 -11.28 -0.01 20.41
C GLY A 304 -12.38 -0.84 21.06
N ASP A 305 -13.11 -1.58 20.23
CA ASP A 305 -13.66 -2.83 20.74
C ASP A 305 -12.46 -3.57 21.32
N THR A 306 -12.58 -4.04 22.56
CA THR A 306 -11.91 -5.26 22.94
C THR A 306 -12.22 -6.25 21.82
N ALA A 307 -11.33 -6.37 20.84
CA ALA A 307 -11.55 -7.21 19.70
C ALA A 307 -11.78 -8.60 20.27
N ALA A 308 -13.03 -9.06 20.17
CA ALA A 308 -13.34 -10.46 20.14
C ALA A 308 -12.89 -11.31 21.34
N ALA A 309 -13.11 -10.92 22.60
CA ALA A 309 -13.11 -11.95 23.66
C ALA A 309 -14.11 -13.10 23.33
N ALA A 310 -15.14 -12.78 22.52
CA ALA A 310 -16.11 -13.73 21.99
C ALA A 310 -15.76 -14.40 20.64
N ASP A 311 -14.77 -13.92 19.87
CA ASP A 311 -14.43 -14.43 18.52
C ASP A 311 -12.96 -14.83 18.34
N ILE A 312 -12.11 -14.65 19.37
CA ILE A 312 -10.76 -15.22 19.41
C ILE A 312 -10.90 -16.74 19.64
N ASP A 313 -10.42 -17.53 18.68
CA ASP A 313 -10.22 -18.96 18.89
C ASP A 313 -8.97 -19.19 19.74
N TYR A 314 -9.16 -19.23 21.06
CA TYR A 314 -8.10 -19.51 22.03
C TYR A 314 -7.57 -20.95 21.94
N GLY A 315 -8.23 -21.85 21.20
CA GLY A 315 -7.82 -23.24 21.05
C GLY A 315 -8.17 -24.12 22.27
N ASP A 316 -7.24 -24.99 22.67
CA ASP A 316 -7.38 -25.95 23.77
C ASP A 316 -6.30 -25.80 24.86
N ASP A 317 -6.29 -26.69 25.86
CA ASP A 317 -5.30 -26.72 26.95
C ASP A 317 -4.44 -28.01 26.88
N THR A 318 -3.96 -28.38 25.70
CA THR A 318 -3.21 -29.64 25.51
C THR A 318 -1.70 -29.49 25.67
N SER A 319 -1.17 -28.27 25.69
CA SER A 319 0.25 -28.03 25.97
C SER A 319 0.64 -28.41 27.40
N GLN A 320 1.91 -28.78 27.61
CA GLN A 320 2.47 -28.97 28.95
C GLN A 320 2.57 -27.67 29.75
N TRP A 321 2.56 -26.53 29.07
CA TRP A 321 2.64 -25.19 29.66
C TRP A 321 1.26 -24.59 29.94
N SER A 322 0.21 -25.17 29.37
CA SER A 322 -1.16 -24.74 29.68
C SER A 322 -1.49 -24.74 31.17
N LYS A 323 -2.20 -23.70 31.63
CA LYS A 323 -2.66 -23.52 33.03
C LYS A 323 -1.53 -23.29 34.04
N ASP A 324 -0.41 -22.73 33.61
CA ASP A 324 0.68 -22.34 34.49
C ASP A 324 0.60 -20.87 34.97
N GLY A 325 -0.33 -20.10 34.41
CA GLY A 325 -0.63 -18.72 34.76
C GLY A 325 -0.02 -17.67 33.83
N GLU A 326 0.66 -18.09 32.76
CA GLU A 326 1.15 -17.24 31.67
C GLU A 326 0.50 -17.70 30.36
N CYS A 327 0.28 -16.79 29.40
CA CYS A 327 -0.20 -17.15 28.07
C CYS A 327 0.98 -17.63 27.21
N ASP A 328 1.03 -18.92 26.86
CA ASP A 328 2.10 -19.52 26.05
C ASP A 328 1.82 -19.51 24.54
N ASP A 329 0.66 -19.00 24.14
CA ASP A 329 0.28 -18.98 22.74
C ASP A 329 1.00 -17.83 21.99
N PRO A 330 1.84 -18.14 20.97
CA PRO A 330 2.58 -17.16 20.19
C PRO A 330 1.70 -16.14 19.45
N ARG A 331 0.38 -16.37 19.39
CA ARG A 331 -0.57 -15.41 18.82
C ARG A 331 -0.82 -14.18 19.69
N PHE A 332 -0.32 -14.15 20.92
CA PHE A 332 -0.56 -13.10 21.89
C PHE A 332 0.73 -12.35 22.25
N SER A 333 0.59 -11.11 22.73
CA SER A 333 1.69 -10.34 23.31
C SER A 333 1.25 -9.54 24.52
N GLY A 334 2.15 -9.25 25.45
CA GLY A 334 1.85 -8.44 26.63
C GLY A 334 2.53 -8.93 27.89
N THR A 335 2.20 -8.34 29.04
CA THR A 335 2.78 -8.67 30.34
C THR A 335 2.23 -9.96 30.96
N GLY A 336 1.12 -10.49 30.43
CA GLY A 336 0.54 -11.78 30.78
C GLY A 336 0.94 -12.92 29.85
N VAL A 337 1.86 -12.67 28.91
CA VAL A 337 2.36 -13.66 27.94
C VAL A 337 3.73 -14.19 28.39
N ALA A 338 3.96 -15.48 28.19
CA ALA A 338 5.19 -16.15 28.57
C ALA A 338 6.42 -15.48 27.92
N GLY A 339 7.54 -15.47 28.64
CA GLY A 339 8.77 -14.84 28.16
C GLY A 339 9.47 -15.60 27.03
N GLU A 340 9.17 -16.90 26.88
CA GLU A 340 9.65 -17.77 25.82
C GLU A 340 8.44 -18.49 25.22
N LEU A 341 8.21 -18.30 23.92
CA LEU A 341 7.07 -18.86 23.21
C LEU A 341 7.56 -19.92 22.24
N LEU A 342 6.83 -21.03 22.15
CA LEU A 342 7.13 -22.12 21.22
C LEU A 342 5.98 -22.27 20.23
N ASP A 343 6.30 -22.54 18.96
CA ASP A 343 5.27 -22.79 17.93
C ASP A 343 4.37 -23.98 18.28
N ALA A 344 4.91 -24.94 19.03
CA ALA A 344 4.17 -26.12 19.50
C ALA A 344 3.05 -25.77 20.50
N ASP A 345 3.02 -24.55 21.03
CA ASP A 345 2.05 -24.07 22.01
C ASP A 345 0.95 -23.18 21.37
N LEU A 346 1.00 -22.98 20.04
CA LEU A 346 -0.02 -22.25 19.28
C LEU A 346 -1.41 -22.89 19.45
N GLY A 347 -2.35 -22.13 20.01
CA GLY A 347 -3.70 -22.59 20.29
C GLY A 347 -3.79 -23.70 21.33
N HIS A 348 -2.77 -23.89 22.17
CA HIS A 348 -2.71 -24.98 23.15
C HIS A 348 -2.64 -24.53 24.61
N ASP A 349 -2.85 -23.23 24.85
CA ASP A 349 -2.97 -22.61 26.17
C ASP A 349 -4.19 -21.67 26.28
N ALA A 350 -5.37 -22.22 25.99
CA ALA A 350 -6.59 -21.44 25.89
C ALA A 350 -7.01 -20.76 27.21
N THR A 351 -6.79 -21.42 28.35
CA THR A 351 -7.24 -20.93 29.66
C THR A 351 -6.48 -19.68 30.09
N ASP A 352 -5.15 -19.70 30.01
CA ASP A 352 -4.33 -18.59 30.51
C ASP A 352 -4.30 -17.43 29.51
N CYS A 353 -4.29 -17.71 28.20
CA CYS A 353 -4.45 -16.67 27.19
C CYS A 353 -5.80 -15.94 27.28
N ARG A 354 -6.89 -16.65 27.56
CA ARG A 354 -8.18 -16.00 27.84
C ARG A 354 -8.11 -15.14 29.11
N ALA A 355 -7.56 -15.69 30.19
CA ALA A 355 -7.44 -14.96 31.45
C ALA A 355 -6.56 -13.70 31.32
N ALA A 356 -5.49 -13.76 30.53
CA ALA A 356 -4.60 -12.65 30.27
C ALA A 356 -5.25 -11.58 29.39
N VAL A 357 -6.04 -11.96 28.39
CA VAL A 357 -6.86 -11.01 27.61
C VAL A 357 -7.93 -10.36 28.48
N ASP A 358 -8.67 -11.14 29.27
CA ASP A 358 -9.70 -10.64 30.20
C ASP A 358 -9.10 -9.67 31.24
N ALA A 359 -7.83 -9.89 31.63
CA ALA A 359 -7.09 -9.03 32.54
C ALA A 359 -6.45 -7.80 31.86
N GLY A 360 -6.54 -7.68 30.52
CA GLY A 360 -5.88 -6.64 29.74
C GLY A 360 -4.35 -6.74 29.75
N THR A 361 -3.78 -7.89 30.13
CA THR A 361 -2.33 -8.14 30.17
C THR A 361 -1.83 -8.89 28.94
N ALA A 362 -2.71 -9.42 28.09
CA ALA A 362 -2.40 -9.95 26.77
C ALA A 362 -3.25 -9.30 25.68
N THR A 363 -2.65 -9.08 24.52
CA THR A 363 -3.27 -8.57 23.29
C THR A 363 -3.12 -9.62 22.20
N TYR A 364 -4.23 -9.98 21.55
CA TYR A 364 -4.24 -10.91 20.43
C TYR A 364 -3.74 -10.23 19.15
N ASN A 365 -2.75 -10.83 18.49
CA ASN A 365 -2.08 -10.26 17.31
C ASN A 365 -2.59 -10.86 15.98
N GLY A 366 -3.64 -11.69 16.01
CA GLY A 366 -4.24 -12.33 14.83
C GLY A 366 -3.96 -13.84 14.75
N GLU A 367 -4.66 -14.55 13.86
CA GLU A 367 -4.56 -16.02 13.70
C GLU A 367 -3.18 -16.49 13.23
N ASN A 368 -2.44 -15.56 12.64
CA ASN A 368 -1.09 -15.74 12.18
C ASN A 368 -0.38 -14.39 12.36
N PRO A 369 -0.01 -14.01 13.60
CA PRO A 369 0.91 -12.89 13.75
C PRO A 369 2.11 -13.27 12.92
N ALA A 370 2.56 -12.38 12.03
CA ALA A 370 3.80 -12.61 11.34
C ALA A 370 4.83 -12.95 12.42
N THR A 371 5.19 -14.23 12.53
CA THR A 371 6.42 -14.66 13.16
C THR A 371 7.44 -13.68 12.60
N PRO A 372 8.22 -12.97 13.43
CA PRO A 372 9.30 -12.16 12.90
C PRO A 372 10.11 -13.08 11.99
N VAL A 373 9.93 -12.94 10.68
CA VAL A 373 10.64 -13.77 9.72
C VAL A 373 12.10 -13.49 10.02
N ALA A 374 12.84 -14.54 10.37
CA ALA A 374 14.22 -14.39 10.78
C ALA A 374 14.92 -13.52 9.74
N ALA A 375 15.48 -12.39 10.15
CA ALA A 375 16.09 -11.46 9.22
C ALA A 375 17.11 -12.22 8.34
N PHE A 376 17.14 -11.93 7.04
CA PHE A 376 18.03 -12.63 6.12
C PHE A 376 19.49 -12.54 6.60
N ASP A 377 20.12 -13.70 6.79
CA ASP A 377 21.51 -13.77 7.24
C ASP A 377 22.47 -13.54 6.07
N TYR A 378 23.01 -12.32 5.98
CA TYR A 378 24.01 -11.96 4.98
C TYR A 378 25.36 -12.67 5.17
N GLY A 379 25.66 -13.24 6.34
CA GLY A 379 26.96 -13.85 6.63
C GLY A 379 28.05 -12.83 7.01
N SER A 380 29.29 -13.07 6.56
CA SER A 380 30.45 -12.21 6.85
C SER A 380 31.49 -12.20 5.71
N ASP A 381 32.40 -11.23 5.72
CA ASP A 381 33.39 -11.02 4.64
C ASP A 381 34.63 -11.92 4.75
N TRP A 382 34.44 -13.22 4.69
CA TRP A 382 35.55 -14.19 4.83
C TRP A 382 36.08 -14.72 3.50
N SER A 383 35.29 -14.63 2.41
CA SER A 383 35.74 -15.09 1.10
C SER A 383 36.92 -14.27 0.60
N LYS A 384 37.74 -14.88 -0.26
CA LYS A 384 38.81 -14.17 -0.98
C LYS A 384 38.28 -13.10 -1.95
N TRP A 385 37.01 -13.18 -2.31
CA TRP A 385 36.34 -12.25 -3.21
C TRP A 385 35.53 -11.18 -2.48
N ALA A 386 35.43 -11.28 -1.14
CA ALA A 386 34.71 -10.29 -0.37
C ALA A 386 35.27 -8.87 -0.55
N ASN A 387 34.39 -7.87 -0.63
CA ASN A 387 34.72 -6.45 -0.78
C ASN A 387 35.46 -6.12 -2.10
N ASP A 388 35.15 -6.82 -3.19
CA ASP A 388 35.69 -6.51 -4.52
C ASP A 388 34.74 -5.69 -5.41
N GLY A 389 33.53 -5.42 -4.92
CA GLY A 389 32.49 -4.61 -5.55
C GLY A 389 31.48 -5.41 -6.38
N GLU A 390 31.58 -6.73 -6.39
CA GLU A 390 30.57 -7.66 -6.88
C GLU A 390 30.01 -8.47 -5.70
N CYS A 391 28.79 -9.02 -5.83
CA CYS A 391 28.22 -9.93 -4.83
C CYS A 391 28.52 -11.38 -5.25
N ASP A 392 29.44 -12.04 -4.55
CA ASP A 392 29.89 -13.41 -4.88
C ASP A 392 29.02 -14.52 -4.24
N ASP A 393 27.99 -14.13 -3.50
CA ASP A 393 27.11 -15.07 -2.82
C ASP A 393 26.00 -15.59 -3.76
N LEU A 394 25.99 -16.90 -4.00
CA LEU A 394 25.03 -17.55 -4.91
C LEU A 394 23.55 -17.38 -4.52
N ARG A 395 23.27 -16.98 -3.28
CA ARG A 395 21.91 -16.69 -2.79
C ARG A 395 21.35 -15.42 -3.37
N PHE A 396 22.13 -14.66 -4.13
CA PHE A 396 21.72 -13.45 -4.81
C PHE A 396 21.68 -13.64 -6.33
N MET A 397 20.97 -12.74 -7.01
CA MET A 397 20.93 -12.61 -8.47
C MET A 397 20.82 -11.13 -8.85
N GLY A 398 21.32 -10.71 -10.02
CA GLY A 398 21.11 -9.36 -10.55
C GLY A 398 22.35 -8.69 -11.13
N GLU A 399 22.24 -7.39 -11.44
CA GLU A 399 23.32 -6.59 -12.02
C GLU A 399 24.33 -6.17 -10.95
N GLY A 400 25.20 -7.09 -10.59
CA GLY A 400 26.22 -6.87 -9.55
C GLY A 400 26.72 -8.15 -8.93
N THR A 401 26.11 -9.30 -9.22
CA THR A 401 26.66 -10.60 -8.84
C THR A 401 27.83 -11.00 -9.74
N ASP A 402 28.81 -11.75 -9.21
CA ASP A 402 29.87 -12.33 -10.06
C ASP A 402 29.27 -13.25 -11.14
N LYS A 403 29.98 -13.36 -12.26
CA LYS A 403 29.55 -14.20 -13.39
C LYS A 403 29.64 -15.69 -13.08
N LYS A 404 30.39 -16.08 -12.04
CA LYS A 404 30.61 -17.45 -11.63
C LYS A 404 30.51 -17.58 -10.10
N LEU A 405 29.27 -17.56 -9.64
CA LEU A 405 28.91 -17.85 -8.25
C LEU A 405 29.34 -19.29 -7.86
N LEU A 406 30.00 -19.42 -6.72
CA LEU A 406 30.49 -20.70 -6.20
C LEU A 406 29.84 -21.01 -4.85
N THR A 407 29.54 -22.28 -4.60
CA THR A 407 29.06 -22.75 -3.29
C THR A 407 30.05 -22.46 -2.15
N ASP A 408 31.34 -22.43 -2.47
CA ASP A 408 32.39 -22.09 -1.51
C ASP A 408 32.35 -20.61 -1.07
N ASP A 409 31.64 -19.72 -1.76
CA ASP A 409 31.58 -18.28 -1.44
C ASP A 409 30.27 -17.89 -0.71
N LEU A 410 29.42 -18.87 -0.40
CA LEU A 410 28.17 -18.71 0.34
C LEU A 410 28.44 -18.08 1.73
N TYR A 411 27.68 -17.04 2.09
CA TYR A 411 27.86 -16.25 3.33
C TYR A 411 29.23 -15.56 3.43
N GLY A 412 29.98 -15.48 2.32
CA GLY A 412 31.38 -15.07 2.29
C GLY A 412 31.63 -13.61 1.93
N ASP A 413 30.61 -12.91 1.46
CA ASP A 413 30.72 -11.57 0.88
C ASP A 413 29.52 -10.69 1.30
N ALA A 414 29.38 -10.49 2.60
CA ALA A 414 28.20 -9.86 3.18
C ALA A 414 28.11 -8.36 2.86
N THR A 415 29.24 -7.65 2.85
CA THR A 415 29.28 -6.20 2.66
C THR A 415 28.84 -5.80 1.25
N ASP A 416 29.35 -6.44 0.20
CA ASP A 416 29.00 -6.08 -1.17
C ASP A 416 27.57 -6.53 -1.50
N CYS A 417 27.18 -7.75 -1.11
CA CYS A 417 25.82 -8.23 -1.32
C CYS A 417 24.77 -7.36 -0.63
N ARG A 418 25.01 -6.92 0.61
CA ARG A 418 24.10 -6.00 1.31
C ARG A 418 24.03 -4.64 0.64
N THR A 419 25.18 -4.11 0.22
CA THR A 419 25.23 -2.79 -0.43
C THR A 419 24.49 -2.80 -1.77
N LEU A 420 24.75 -3.82 -2.59
CA LEU A 420 24.14 -3.97 -3.90
C LEU A 420 22.63 -4.28 -3.80
N GLU A 421 22.19 -4.99 -2.76
CA GLU A 421 20.76 -5.23 -2.50
C GLU A 421 20.06 -3.93 -2.10
N ALA A 422 20.66 -3.13 -1.21
CA ALA A 422 20.13 -1.82 -0.82
C ALA A 422 20.08 -0.82 -1.99
N GLU A 423 20.99 -0.96 -2.97
CA GLU A 423 20.98 -0.20 -4.22
C GLU A 423 19.94 -0.72 -5.24
N GLY A 424 19.27 -1.83 -4.96
CA GLY A 424 18.31 -2.49 -5.87
C GLY A 424 18.95 -3.16 -7.08
N ARG A 425 20.26 -3.40 -7.03
CA ARG A 425 21.05 -3.96 -8.14
C ARG A 425 21.07 -5.48 -8.12
N VAL A 426 21.04 -6.08 -6.93
CA VAL A 426 20.87 -7.52 -6.73
C VAL A 426 19.66 -7.78 -5.84
N THR A 427 19.10 -8.98 -5.93
CA THR A 427 18.00 -9.45 -5.10
C THR A 427 18.31 -10.83 -4.54
N ILE A 428 17.79 -11.11 -3.34
CA ILE A 428 17.86 -12.44 -2.74
C ILE A 428 16.99 -13.39 -3.57
N ARG A 429 17.53 -14.55 -3.94
CA ARG A 429 16.73 -15.56 -4.65
C ARG A 429 15.67 -16.11 -3.71
N LYS A 430 14.44 -16.22 -4.20
CA LYS A 430 13.25 -16.61 -3.42
C LYS A 430 13.47 -17.83 -2.52
N VAL A 431 14.12 -18.87 -3.02
CA VAL A 431 14.35 -20.12 -2.27
C VAL A 431 15.25 -19.95 -1.02
N TYR A 432 16.05 -18.88 -0.96
CA TYR A 432 16.87 -18.53 0.20
C TYR A 432 16.21 -17.46 1.09
N SER A 433 15.00 -17.01 0.74
CA SER A 433 14.27 -16.02 1.53
C SER A 433 13.64 -16.70 2.76
N PRO A 434 13.77 -16.10 3.96
CA PRO A 434 13.14 -16.59 5.18
C PRO A 434 11.62 -16.74 5.04
N GLU A 435 11.00 -15.87 4.24
CA GLU A 435 9.56 -15.88 3.95
C GLU A 435 9.14 -17.11 3.14
N TYR A 436 9.97 -17.55 2.18
CA TYR A 436 9.73 -18.80 1.45
C TYR A 436 9.90 -20.00 2.38
N ALA A 437 10.99 -20.07 3.14
CA ALA A 437 11.20 -21.17 4.08
C ALA A 437 10.05 -21.30 5.11
N ALA A 438 9.52 -20.16 5.59
CA ALA A 438 8.37 -20.12 6.51
C ALA A 438 7.05 -20.61 5.88
N GLY A 439 6.95 -20.68 4.56
CA GLY A 439 5.76 -21.16 3.86
C GLY A 439 5.64 -22.70 3.79
N ALA A 440 6.66 -23.43 4.23
CA ALA A 440 6.63 -24.89 4.32
C ALA A 440 5.72 -25.36 5.49
N PRO A 441 5.09 -26.55 5.42
CA PRO A 441 5.25 -27.55 4.36
C PRO A 441 4.45 -27.25 3.09
N TYR A 442 5.07 -27.42 1.92
CA TYR A 442 4.45 -27.14 0.63
C TYR A 442 3.62 -28.32 0.08
N ASP A 443 2.46 -28.03 -0.51
CA ASP A 443 1.70 -29.04 -1.27
C ASP A 443 2.45 -29.42 -2.55
N SER A 444 2.85 -30.67 -2.62
CA SER A 444 3.63 -31.24 -3.72
C SER A 444 2.77 -32.06 -4.70
N SER A 445 1.45 -32.13 -4.51
CA SER A 445 0.55 -33.01 -5.25
C SER A 445 0.49 -32.78 -6.76
N HIS A 446 0.92 -31.59 -7.20
CA HIS A 446 0.97 -31.18 -8.61
C HIS A 446 2.31 -31.48 -9.28
N VAL A 447 3.35 -31.83 -8.52
CA VAL A 447 4.71 -32.04 -9.03
C VAL A 447 4.93 -33.53 -9.31
N ASP A 448 5.40 -33.83 -10.52
CA ASP A 448 5.87 -35.16 -10.87
C ASP A 448 7.36 -35.28 -10.54
N PHE A 449 7.66 -36.00 -9.44
CA PHE A 449 9.01 -36.25 -8.96
C PHE A 449 9.68 -37.47 -9.61
N GLY A 450 8.94 -38.30 -10.36
CA GLY A 450 9.49 -39.49 -11.01
C GLY A 450 9.76 -40.68 -10.08
N ASP A 451 10.92 -41.31 -10.22
CA ASP A 451 11.38 -42.50 -9.47
C ASP A 451 12.71 -42.26 -8.72
N ASN A 452 13.26 -43.29 -8.06
CA ASN A 452 14.57 -43.26 -7.36
C ASN A 452 15.55 -44.22 -8.03
N THR A 453 15.86 -44.04 -9.32
CA THR A 453 16.67 -45.00 -10.07
C THR A 453 18.05 -44.49 -10.50
N SER A 454 18.41 -43.24 -10.21
CA SER A 454 19.76 -42.74 -10.47
C SER A 454 20.79 -43.33 -9.50
N ASP A 455 22.07 -43.19 -9.84
CA ASP A 455 23.18 -43.59 -8.95
C ASP A 455 23.31 -42.66 -7.72
N TYR A 456 22.63 -41.51 -7.75
CA TYR A 456 22.68 -40.48 -6.72
C TYR A 456 21.38 -40.36 -5.91
N ALA A 457 20.33 -41.09 -6.28
CA ALA A 457 19.09 -41.12 -5.51
C ALA A 457 19.28 -41.62 -4.07
N ASP A 458 18.46 -41.09 -3.16
CA ASP A 458 18.46 -41.41 -1.71
C ASP A 458 19.78 -41.01 -1.01
N ASP A 459 20.37 -39.87 -1.37
CA ASP A 459 21.57 -39.28 -0.76
C ASP A 459 21.32 -38.05 0.15
N ASP A 460 20.04 -37.79 0.43
CA ASP A 460 19.49 -36.66 1.18
C ASP A 460 19.55 -35.31 0.44
N ARG A 461 19.92 -35.28 -0.85
CA ARG A 461 19.88 -34.08 -1.70
C ARG A 461 19.09 -34.35 -2.97
N CYS A 462 18.42 -33.32 -3.48
CA CYS A 462 17.73 -33.41 -4.75
C CYS A 462 18.71 -33.27 -5.92
N ASP A 463 18.94 -34.34 -6.68
CA ASP A 463 19.81 -34.33 -7.89
C ASP A 463 19.07 -33.94 -9.18
N ASP A 464 17.74 -33.83 -9.12
CA ASP A 464 16.95 -33.50 -10.29
C ASP A 464 17.20 -32.04 -10.74
N PRO A 465 17.70 -31.81 -11.98
CA PRO A 465 18.07 -30.49 -12.48
C PRO A 465 16.90 -29.50 -12.59
N ARG A 466 15.66 -29.96 -12.46
CA ARG A 466 14.47 -29.11 -12.46
C ARG A 466 14.31 -28.31 -11.18
N PHE A 467 15.05 -28.64 -10.12
CA PHE A 467 14.96 -27.98 -8.82
C PHE A 467 16.22 -27.16 -8.52
N GLU A 468 16.05 -26.03 -7.85
CA GLU A 468 17.15 -25.24 -7.31
C GLU A 468 16.93 -24.95 -5.82
N GLY A 469 18.01 -24.81 -5.05
CA GLY A 469 17.95 -24.39 -3.66
C GLY A 469 18.94 -25.11 -2.74
N PRO A 470 18.96 -24.78 -1.44
CA PRO A 470 19.86 -25.40 -0.46
C PRO A 470 19.69 -26.91 -0.30
N GLY A 471 18.51 -27.47 -0.60
CA GLY A 471 18.27 -28.92 -0.61
C GLY A 471 18.69 -29.64 -1.90
N ALA A 472 19.12 -28.91 -2.93
CA ALA A 472 19.55 -29.51 -4.20
C ALA A 472 21.05 -29.85 -4.21
N ALA A 473 21.42 -30.79 -5.06
CA ALA A 473 22.82 -31.12 -5.31
C ALA A 473 23.56 -29.95 -5.98
N SER A 474 24.83 -29.78 -5.62
CA SER A 474 25.67 -28.71 -6.19
C SER A 474 26.10 -28.97 -7.63
N VAL A 475 25.96 -30.22 -8.09
CA VAL A 475 26.28 -30.66 -9.45
C VAL A 475 25.08 -31.45 -9.95
N LEU A 476 24.37 -30.90 -10.92
CA LEU A 476 23.16 -31.49 -11.47
C LEU A 476 23.48 -32.10 -12.84
N LEU A 477 23.05 -33.34 -13.08
CA LEU A 477 23.20 -34.01 -14.37
C LEU A 477 21.83 -34.14 -15.05
N GLU A 478 21.78 -33.91 -16.36
CA GLU A 478 20.56 -34.15 -17.15
C GLU A 478 20.06 -35.60 -17.05
N SER A 479 20.94 -36.55 -16.74
CA SER A 479 20.57 -37.95 -16.56
C SER A 479 19.75 -38.23 -15.31
N ASP A 480 19.70 -37.29 -14.36
CA ASP A 480 19.06 -37.47 -13.06
C ASP A 480 17.65 -36.81 -13.00
N GLU A 481 17.20 -36.24 -14.11
CA GLU A 481 15.84 -35.73 -14.28
C GLU A 481 14.80 -36.84 -14.03
N TYR A 482 13.88 -36.63 -13.08
CA TYR A 482 12.85 -37.59 -12.64
C TYR A 482 13.39 -38.88 -11.98
N HIS A 483 14.64 -38.88 -11.52
CA HIS A 483 15.27 -40.12 -11.02
C HIS A 483 15.69 -40.06 -9.55
N ASP A 484 15.28 -39.01 -8.84
CA ASP A 484 15.54 -38.80 -7.41
C ASP A 484 14.29 -38.30 -6.65
N SER A 485 13.21 -39.06 -6.75
CA SER A 485 11.88 -38.64 -6.29
C SER A 485 11.75 -38.47 -4.77
N ALA A 486 12.44 -39.27 -3.95
CA ALA A 486 12.30 -39.20 -2.50
C ALA A 486 12.93 -37.94 -1.93
N ASP A 487 14.17 -37.63 -2.33
CA ASP A 487 14.90 -36.48 -1.80
C ASP A 487 14.33 -35.17 -2.37
N CYS A 488 14.06 -35.11 -3.68
CA CYS A 488 13.42 -33.95 -4.27
C CYS A 488 12.04 -33.65 -3.69
N LYS A 489 11.23 -34.67 -3.40
CA LYS A 489 9.94 -34.44 -2.73
C LYS A 489 10.13 -33.94 -1.31
N ALA A 490 10.99 -34.58 -0.52
CA ALA A 490 11.23 -34.20 0.86
C ALA A 490 11.74 -32.76 0.97
N GLN A 491 12.70 -32.38 0.13
CA GLN A 491 13.28 -31.04 0.12
C GLN A 491 12.28 -29.98 -0.38
N TYR A 492 11.46 -30.29 -1.39
CA TYR A 492 10.42 -29.37 -1.88
C TYR A 492 9.35 -29.11 -0.82
N GLU A 493 8.84 -30.18 -0.20
CA GLU A 493 7.87 -30.06 0.88
C GLU A 493 8.45 -29.31 2.08
N ALA A 494 9.74 -29.47 2.37
CA ALA A 494 10.45 -28.73 3.42
C ALA A 494 10.76 -27.26 3.08
N GLY A 495 10.46 -26.79 1.86
CA GLY A 495 10.74 -25.42 1.43
C GLY A 495 12.23 -25.12 1.23
N THR A 496 13.06 -26.14 1.08
CA THR A 496 14.52 -25.99 0.87
C THR A 496 14.90 -26.00 -0.61
N ILE A 497 13.95 -26.28 -1.51
CA ILE A 497 14.13 -26.16 -2.96
C ILE A 497 12.87 -25.58 -3.61
N ILE A 498 13.02 -25.08 -4.84
CA ILE A 498 11.93 -24.63 -5.71
C ILE A 498 12.06 -25.27 -7.09
N LEU A 499 10.93 -25.60 -7.70
CA LEU A 499 10.87 -26.10 -9.07
C LEU A 499 11.04 -24.92 -10.05
N ILE A 500 12.10 -24.94 -10.85
CA ILE A 500 12.44 -23.88 -11.82
C ILE A 500 12.02 -24.21 -13.25
N SER A 501 11.72 -25.48 -13.55
CA SER A 501 11.22 -25.88 -14.85
C SER A 501 10.41 -27.16 -14.81
N GLU A 502 9.24 -27.17 -15.45
CA GLU A 502 8.49 -28.39 -15.75
C GLU A 502 8.92 -28.88 -17.15
N ALA A 503 9.94 -29.76 -17.20
CA ALA A 503 10.47 -30.46 -18.38
C ALA A 503 10.37 -29.79 -19.76
N GLY A 504 11.54 -29.39 -20.30
CA GLY A 504 11.76 -29.17 -21.73
C GLY A 504 11.68 -27.73 -22.23
N MET A 505 12.74 -26.95 -22.02
CA MET A 505 13.09 -25.79 -22.86
C MET A 505 14.45 -25.95 -23.50
#